data_AF-A0A6G7YZA1-F1
#
_entry.id   AF-A0A6G7YZA1-F1
#
_cell.length_a   1.000
_cell.length_b   1.000
_cell.length_c   1.000
_cell.angle_alpha   90.00
_cell.angle_beta   90.00
_cell.angle_gamma   90.00
#
_symmetry.space_group_name_H-M   'P 1'
#
loop_
_entity.id
_entity.type
_entity.pdbx_description
1 polymer ?
#
loop_
_entity_poly.entity_id
_entity_poly.type
_entity_poly.pdbx_seq_one_letter_code
_entity_poly.pdbx_strand_id
1 'polypeptide(L)'
;MAVSAPDDQRKIRLRKLKFSDEEIENLDKVEYEPHDLDEPEFFTVQDIQGCLQRADLYVSNPDAKNAAAKFSSLSAQVLRFVSLIRRPGIVTPTHIERCMQVAYTAKLNSGCISRQVGAVVTGPDFSIRSLGWNDVALGQVPCNLRSRSDLLLGQDLSAYSEYEVSDTFKDQLQNSSAGYATLTTCGRSVPFCFKAEYNALRKEKNQVHTRSLHAEENAFLQAARHHSATLEGGFLFTTAAPCELCSKKAYQLGIKRIFYIDPYPGIAVSHILQSGTKRPVLELFSGAIGKAFHRLYSPLVPLKDELNALGR
;
A
#
# COMPACT_ATOMS: atom_id res chain seq x y z
N MET A 1 7.21 12.71 6.91
CA MET A 1 5.87 13.28 6.68
C MET A 1 5.72 13.44 5.18
N ALA A 2 4.63 12.97 4.60
CA ALA A 2 4.32 13.15 3.19
C ALA A 2 3.27 14.25 3.04
N VAL A 3 3.48 15.16 2.09
CA VAL A 3 2.52 16.22 1.76
C VAL A 3 2.10 16.03 0.32
N SER A 4 0.80 15.87 0.08
CA SER A 4 0.25 15.59 -1.24
C SER A 4 -0.86 16.56 -1.61
N ALA A 5 -1.12 16.69 -2.90
CA ALA A 5 -2.26 17.42 -3.45
C ALA A 5 -2.88 16.61 -4.60
N PRO A 6 -4.16 16.84 -4.95
CA PRO A 6 -4.74 16.27 -6.17
C PRO A 6 -3.88 16.56 -7.40
N ASP A 7 -3.71 15.56 -8.28
CA ASP A 7 -2.76 15.62 -9.40
C ASP A 7 -3.12 16.72 -10.41
N ASP A 8 -4.42 16.92 -10.66
CA ASP A 8 -4.96 18.00 -11.48
C ASP A 8 -4.51 19.37 -10.95
N GLN A 9 -4.57 19.56 -9.63
CA GLN A 9 -4.14 20.80 -8.97
C GLN A 9 -2.62 20.95 -9.00
N ARG A 10 -1.87 19.86 -8.80
CA ARG A 10 -0.40 19.86 -8.93
C ARG A 10 0.02 20.33 -10.32
N LYS A 11 -0.56 19.77 -11.38
CA LYS A 11 -0.28 20.15 -12.77
C LYS A 11 -0.63 21.61 -13.05
N ILE A 12 -1.77 22.09 -12.55
CA ILE A 12 -2.15 23.52 -12.67
C ILE A 12 -1.14 24.42 -11.95
N ARG A 13 -0.64 24.04 -10.76
CA ARG A 13 0.38 24.78 -10.02
C ARG A 13 1.71 24.83 -10.78
N LEU A 14 2.15 23.72 -11.36
CA LEU A 14 3.36 23.65 -12.19
C LEU A 14 3.27 24.53 -13.44
N ARG A 15 2.13 24.50 -14.14
CA ARG A 15 1.89 25.39 -15.29
C ARG A 15 1.93 26.87 -14.92
N LYS A 16 1.43 27.24 -13.73
CA LYS A 16 1.56 28.62 -13.20
C LYS A 16 3.01 29.01 -12.92
N LEU A 17 3.89 28.04 -12.64
CA LEU A 17 5.34 28.22 -12.53
C LEU A 17 6.05 28.18 -13.88
N LYS A 18 5.31 28.18 -14.99
CA LYS A 18 5.80 28.18 -16.38
C LYS A 18 6.47 26.88 -16.84
N PHE A 19 6.17 25.76 -16.20
CA PHE A 19 6.51 24.44 -16.74
C PHE A 19 5.61 24.10 -17.93
N SER A 20 6.22 23.63 -19.02
CA SER A 20 5.53 23.05 -20.18
C SER A 20 4.97 21.66 -19.86
N ASP A 21 4.02 21.18 -20.66
CA ASP A 21 3.45 19.84 -20.48
C ASP A 21 4.52 18.75 -20.67
N GLU A 22 5.49 18.94 -21.58
CA GLU A 22 6.61 18.00 -21.78
C GLU A 22 7.55 17.94 -20.56
N GLU A 23 7.85 19.10 -19.94
CA GLU A 23 8.63 19.14 -18.71
C GLU A 23 7.89 18.47 -17.54
N ILE A 24 6.57 18.64 -17.45
CA ILE A 24 5.74 17.98 -16.43
C ILE A 24 5.72 16.47 -16.64
N GLU A 25 5.59 15.99 -17.88
CA GLU A 25 5.64 14.56 -18.18
C GLU A 25 7.01 13.95 -17.86
N ASN A 26 8.09 14.66 -18.16
CA ASN A 26 9.44 14.23 -17.82
C ASN A 26 9.66 14.21 -16.30
N LEU A 27 9.15 15.21 -15.58
CA LEU A 27 9.16 15.22 -14.12
C LEU A 27 8.38 14.03 -13.56
N ASP A 28 7.18 13.75 -14.09
CA ASP A 28 6.36 12.62 -13.65
C ASP A 28 7.06 11.27 -13.90
N LYS A 29 7.79 11.11 -15.00
CA LYS A 29 8.60 9.91 -15.24
C LYS A 29 9.68 9.75 -14.17
N VAL A 30 10.41 10.82 -13.87
CA VAL A 30 11.48 10.79 -12.86
C VAL A 30 10.93 10.53 -11.45
N GLU A 31 9.79 11.13 -11.08
CA GLU A 31 9.24 11.05 -9.72
C GLU A 31 8.45 9.76 -9.44
N TYR A 32 7.88 9.12 -10.46
CA TYR A 32 6.95 7.97 -10.30
C TYR A 32 7.40 6.67 -10.97
N GLU A 33 8.53 6.64 -11.68
CA GLU A 33 9.10 5.38 -12.17
C GLU A 33 9.67 4.54 -11.01
N PRO A 34 9.47 3.21 -11.00
CA PRO A 34 10.07 2.34 -10.01
C PRO A 34 11.59 2.38 -10.09
N HIS A 35 12.25 2.74 -8.99
CA HIS A 35 13.71 2.78 -8.89
C HIS A 35 14.29 1.39 -8.57
N ASP A 36 15.37 1.01 -9.24
CA ASP A 36 16.11 -0.24 -8.99
C ASP A 36 17.38 0.05 -8.18
N LEU A 37 17.55 -0.52 -7.00
CA LEU A 37 18.68 -0.17 -6.12
C LEU A 37 20.08 -0.45 -6.72
N ASP A 38 20.14 -1.17 -7.83
CA ASP A 38 21.37 -1.47 -8.56
C ASP A 38 21.88 -0.30 -9.43
N GLU A 39 21.09 0.76 -9.71
CA GLU A 39 21.57 1.91 -10.50
C GLU A 39 22.06 3.07 -9.60
N PRO A 40 23.32 3.54 -9.73
CA PRO A 40 23.91 4.57 -8.86
C PRO A 40 23.18 5.93 -8.90
N GLU A 41 22.54 6.24 -10.03
CA GLU A 41 21.82 7.50 -10.25
C GLU A 41 20.66 7.67 -9.27
N PHE A 42 20.08 6.56 -8.77
CA PHE A 42 18.98 6.59 -7.83
C PHE A 42 19.32 7.15 -6.46
N PHE A 43 20.59 7.13 -6.06
CA PHE A 43 21.01 7.73 -4.79
C PHE A 43 21.01 9.27 -4.84
N THR A 44 20.82 9.86 -6.03
CA THR A 44 20.89 11.31 -6.24
C THR A 44 19.55 11.96 -6.62
N VAL A 45 18.54 11.18 -7.00
CA VAL A 45 17.21 11.67 -7.39
C VAL A 45 16.22 11.65 -6.22
N GLN A 46 15.08 12.32 -6.40
CA GLN A 46 14.03 12.34 -5.37
C GLN A 46 13.22 11.03 -5.37
N ASP A 47 13.28 10.29 -4.26
CA ASP A 47 12.49 9.08 -4.03
C ASP A 47 11.13 9.42 -3.39
N ILE A 48 10.18 9.88 -4.22
CA ILE A 48 8.82 10.23 -3.79
C ILE A 48 8.07 8.99 -3.31
N GLN A 49 8.17 7.87 -4.05
CA GLN A 49 7.49 6.63 -3.70
C GLN A 49 7.96 6.09 -2.35
N GLY A 50 9.27 6.02 -2.11
CA GLY A 50 9.80 5.60 -0.82
C GLY A 50 9.50 6.61 0.29
N CYS A 51 9.40 7.91 0.00
CA CYS A 51 8.89 8.89 0.97
C CYS A 51 7.45 8.56 1.39
N LEU A 52 6.56 8.27 0.43
CA LEU A 52 5.18 7.85 0.71
C LEU A 52 5.13 6.55 1.49
N GLN A 53 6.00 5.59 1.21
CA GLN A 53 6.03 4.29 1.91
C GLN A 53 6.60 4.37 3.33
N ARG A 54 7.56 5.27 3.58
CA ARG A 54 8.21 5.48 4.88
C ARG A 54 7.49 6.49 5.77
N ALA A 55 6.61 7.33 5.22
CA ALA A 55 5.90 8.34 6.00
C ALA A 55 4.93 7.70 7.00
N ASP A 56 4.89 8.26 8.21
CA ASP A 56 3.88 7.93 9.24
C ASP A 56 2.81 9.04 9.39
N LEU A 57 3.02 10.19 8.73
CA LEU A 57 2.13 11.35 8.73
C LEU A 57 1.89 11.81 7.30
N TYR A 58 0.63 11.88 6.91
CA TYR A 58 0.17 12.30 5.58
C TYR A 58 -0.66 13.56 5.72
N VAL A 59 -0.33 14.57 4.93
CA VAL A 59 -0.97 15.88 4.95
C VAL A 59 -1.49 16.18 3.55
N SER A 60 -2.78 16.46 3.45
CA SER A 60 -3.41 16.86 2.19
C SER A 60 -3.39 18.39 2.05
N ASN A 61 -2.87 18.89 0.92
CA ASN A 61 -2.76 20.31 0.59
C ASN A 61 -3.52 20.66 -0.71
N PRO A 62 -4.85 20.52 -0.74
CA PRO A 62 -5.66 20.90 -1.91
C PRO A 62 -5.79 22.42 -2.02
N ASP A 63 -6.08 22.90 -3.22
CA ASP A 63 -6.44 24.28 -3.51
C ASP A 63 -7.73 24.67 -2.76
N ALA A 64 -7.73 25.88 -2.22
CA ALA A 64 -8.89 26.41 -1.52
C ALA A 64 -9.97 26.87 -2.52
N LYS A 65 -11.24 26.71 -2.13
CA LYS A 65 -12.39 27.15 -2.95
C LYS A 65 -12.43 28.67 -3.17
N ASN A 66 -11.86 29.44 -2.25
CA ASN A 66 -11.79 30.89 -2.31
C ASN A 66 -10.57 31.40 -1.53
N ALA A 67 -10.25 32.69 -1.70
CA ALA A 67 -9.09 33.32 -1.06
C ALA A 67 -9.17 33.32 0.48
N ALA A 68 -10.37 33.47 1.05
CA ALA A 68 -10.58 33.48 2.49
C ALA A 68 -10.30 32.12 3.14
N ALA A 69 -10.55 31.02 2.41
CA ALA A 69 -10.28 29.65 2.87
C ALA A 69 -8.86 29.16 2.56
N LYS A 70 -7.97 30.03 2.05
CA LYS A 70 -6.60 29.66 1.69
C LYS A 70 -5.90 29.04 2.89
N PHE A 71 -5.34 27.85 2.68
CA PHE A 71 -4.67 27.03 3.70
C PHE A 71 -5.53 26.58 4.89
N SER A 72 -6.83 26.85 4.94
CA SER A 72 -7.69 26.46 6.09
C SER A 72 -7.58 24.96 6.42
N SER A 73 -7.74 24.09 5.42
CA SER A 73 -7.61 22.64 5.56
C SER A 73 -6.21 22.21 5.99
N LEU A 74 -5.17 22.81 5.39
CA LEU A 74 -3.78 22.51 5.71
C LEU A 74 -3.46 22.92 7.16
N SER A 75 -3.81 24.15 7.53
CA SER A 75 -3.62 24.69 8.88
C SER A 75 -4.36 23.86 9.93
N ALA A 76 -5.59 23.41 9.64
CA ALA A 76 -6.33 22.53 10.56
C ALA A 76 -5.63 21.19 10.79
N GLN A 77 -5.11 20.56 9.73
CA GLN A 77 -4.33 19.30 9.85
C GLN A 77 -3.05 19.52 10.67
N VAL A 78 -2.29 20.58 10.38
CA VAL A 78 -1.05 20.92 11.10
C VAL A 78 -1.34 21.21 12.57
N LEU A 79 -2.36 22.03 12.87
CA LEU A 79 -2.77 22.34 14.24
C LEU A 79 -3.18 21.07 15.00
N ARG A 80 -3.91 20.16 14.36
CA ARG A 80 -4.28 18.87 14.95
C ARG A 80 -3.04 18.04 15.30
N PHE A 81 -2.08 17.91 14.39
CA PHE A 81 -0.85 17.15 14.67
C PHE A 81 0.01 17.82 15.73
N VAL A 82 0.21 19.14 15.69
CA VAL A 82 0.96 19.86 16.73
C VAL A 82 0.28 19.70 18.10
N SER A 83 -1.05 19.77 18.16
CA SER A 83 -1.81 19.56 19.39
C SER A 83 -1.61 18.14 19.95
N LEU A 84 -1.66 17.12 19.08
CA LEU A 84 -1.41 15.73 19.47
C LEU A 84 0.05 15.46 19.85
N ILE A 85 1.03 16.14 19.24
CA ILE A 85 2.44 16.05 19.64
C ILE A 85 2.62 16.64 21.04
N ARG A 86 1.95 17.77 21.33
CA ARG A 86 2.03 18.45 22.63
C ARG A 86 1.29 17.69 23.73
N ARG A 87 0.14 17.10 23.40
CA ARG A 87 -0.69 16.33 24.32
C ARG A 87 -1.26 15.09 23.61
N PRO A 88 -0.51 13.97 23.61
CA PRO A 88 -0.99 12.72 23.02
C PRO A 88 -2.35 12.28 23.59
N GLY A 89 -3.23 11.80 22.72
CA GLY A 89 -4.57 11.36 23.12
C GLY A 89 -5.57 12.48 23.44
N ILE A 90 -5.23 13.76 23.25
CA ILE A 90 -6.16 14.89 23.48
C ILE A 90 -7.42 14.82 22.60
N VAL A 91 -7.30 14.22 21.41
CA VAL A 91 -8.42 13.88 20.54
C VAL A 91 -8.24 12.46 20.03
N THR A 92 -9.35 11.77 19.79
CA THR A 92 -9.32 10.41 19.23
C THR A 92 -8.98 10.42 17.73
N PRO A 93 -8.43 9.33 17.18
CA PRO A 93 -8.24 9.18 15.74
C PRO A 93 -9.57 9.27 14.99
N THR A 94 -9.51 9.75 13.75
CA THR A 94 -10.67 9.69 12.85
C THR A 94 -10.97 8.24 12.42
N HIS A 95 -12.18 8.00 11.91
CA HIS A 95 -12.52 6.69 11.35
C HIS A 95 -11.61 6.29 10.18
N ILE A 96 -11.19 7.27 9.38
CA ILE A 96 -10.28 7.08 8.25
C ILE A 96 -8.90 6.64 8.75
N GLU A 97 -8.32 7.35 9.73
CA GLU A 97 -7.04 6.98 10.35
C GLU A 97 -7.09 5.60 11.00
N ARG A 98 -8.17 5.29 11.73
CA ARG A 98 -8.35 3.99 12.37
C ARG A 98 -8.36 2.86 11.32
N CYS A 99 -9.18 2.99 10.28
CA CYS A 99 -9.29 1.95 9.25
C CYS A 99 -8.00 1.81 8.43
N MET A 100 -7.34 2.93 8.09
CA MET A 100 -6.07 2.89 7.38
C MET A 100 -4.94 2.34 8.26
N GLN A 101 -4.93 2.63 9.57
CA GLN A 101 -3.97 2.03 10.49
C GLN A 101 -4.13 0.52 10.54
N VAL A 102 -5.37 0.00 10.58
CA VAL A 102 -5.61 -1.45 10.53
C VAL A 102 -5.12 -2.06 9.21
N ALA A 103 -5.37 -1.40 8.07
CA ALA A 103 -4.82 -1.81 6.78
C ALA A 103 -3.28 -1.82 6.80
N TYR A 104 -2.67 -0.77 7.35
CA TYR A 104 -1.23 -0.62 7.46
C TYR A 104 -0.61 -1.70 8.36
N THR A 105 -1.25 -2.08 9.46
CA THR A 105 -0.81 -3.19 10.30
C THR A 105 -0.99 -4.53 9.58
N ALA A 106 -2.12 -4.75 8.89
CA ALA A 106 -2.39 -5.99 8.17
C ALA A 106 -1.32 -6.31 7.11
N LYS A 107 -0.71 -5.29 6.48
CA LYS A 107 0.37 -5.47 5.50
C LYS A 107 1.57 -6.28 6.06
N LEU A 108 1.80 -6.24 7.37
CA LEU A 108 2.90 -6.95 8.03
C LEU A 108 2.73 -8.47 8.01
N ASN A 109 1.50 -8.96 7.73
CA ASN A 109 1.23 -10.38 7.53
C ASN A 109 1.57 -10.85 6.11
N SER A 110 1.97 -9.96 5.19
CA SER A 110 2.30 -10.31 3.81
C SER A 110 3.44 -11.31 3.74
N GLY A 111 3.15 -12.50 3.22
CA GLY A 111 4.18 -13.47 2.82
C GLY A 111 4.75 -13.23 1.42
N CYS A 112 4.25 -12.23 0.69
CA CYS A 112 4.86 -11.78 -0.56
C CYS A 112 6.15 -11.00 -0.29
N ILE A 113 7.21 -11.32 -1.02
CA ILE A 113 8.51 -10.65 -0.89
C ILE A 113 8.67 -9.44 -1.83
N SER A 114 7.77 -9.24 -2.80
CA SER A 114 7.88 -8.15 -3.77
C SER A 114 7.19 -6.86 -3.33
N ARG A 115 6.02 -6.96 -2.68
CA ARG A 115 5.29 -5.82 -2.13
C ARG A 115 4.68 -6.23 -0.79
N GLN A 116 4.43 -5.27 0.07
CA GLN A 116 3.71 -5.47 1.33
C GLN A 116 2.52 -4.52 1.36
N VAL A 117 1.34 -5.05 1.04
CA VAL A 117 0.11 -4.30 0.92
C VAL A 117 -0.91 -4.87 1.90
N GLY A 118 -1.62 -3.99 2.59
CA GLY A 118 -2.75 -4.36 3.43
C GLY A 118 -4.00 -3.61 3.01
N ALA A 119 -5.15 -4.23 3.22
CA ALA A 119 -6.45 -3.72 2.86
C ALA A 119 -7.50 -4.00 3.93
N VAL A 120 -8.48 -3.10 4.04
CA VAL A 120 -9.63 -3.18 4.93
C VAL A 120 -10.87 -2.81 4.14
N VAL A 121 -11.93 -3.61 4.27
CA VAL A 121 -13.24 -3.25 3.73
C VAL A 121 -14.18 -2.97 4.89
N THR A 122 -14.92 -1.85 4.79
CA THR A 122 -15.88 -1.44 5.81
C THR A 122 -17.28 -1.31 5.24
N GLY A 123 -18.28 -1.30 6.12
CA GLY A 123 -19.60 -0.75 5.79
C GLY A 123 -19.57 0.78 5.64
N PRO A 124 -20.71 1.40 5.27
CA PRO A 124 -20.85 2.86 5.18
C PRO A 124 -20.69 3.56 6.55
N ASP A 125 -20.80 2.82 7.64
CA ASP A 125 -20.62 3.23 9.04
C ASP A 125 -19.16 3.11 9.53
N PHE A 126 -18.21 2.78 8.64
CA PHE A 126 -16.81 2.50 8.97
C PHE A 126 -16.59 1.29 9.91
N SER A 127 -17.59 0.41 10.07
CA SER A 127 -17.40 -0.87 10.73
C SER A 127 -16.63 -1.82 9.82
N ILE A 128 -15.57 -2.45 10.33
CA ILE A 128 -14.73 -3.36 9.55
C ILE A 128 -15.50 -4.65 9.26
N ARG A 129 -15.58 -5.02 7.97
CA ARG A 129 -16.23 -6.25 7.49
C ARG A 129 -15.22 -7.34 7.17
N SER A 130 -14.05 -6.95 6.68
CA SER A 130 -12.95 -7.86 6.38
C SER A 130 -11.61 -7.13 6.30
N LEU A 131 -10.56 -7.93 6.42
CA LEU A 131 -9.16 -7.54 6.31
C LEU A 131 -8.51 -8.39 5.22
N GLY A 132 -7.49 -7.85 4.57
CA GLY A 132 -6.69 -8.59 3.61
C GLY A 132 -5.27 -8.07 3.57
N TRP A 133 -4.36 -8.95 3.17
CA TRP A 133 -2.98 -8.65 2.84
C TRP A 133 -2.59 -9.52 1.68
N ASN A 134 -1.55 -9.10 0.95
CA ASN A 134 -1.11 -9.87 -0.19
C ASN A 134 -0.36 -11.13 0.27
N ASP A 135 -0.92 -12.28 -0.08
CA ASP A 135 -0.41 -13.58 0.35
C ASP A 135 -0.85 -14.67 -0.62
N VAL A 136 -0.23 -15.84 -0.55
CA VAL A 136 -0.62 -16.99 -1.36
C VAL A 136 -2.02 -17.50 -0.96
N ALA A 137 -2.61 -18.35 -1.81
CA ALA A 137 -3.89 -18.97 -1.49
C ALA A 137 -3.80 -19.81 -0.19
N LEU A 138 -4.93 -19.93 0.51
CA LEU A 138 -5.01 -20.68 1.77
C LEU A 138 -4.44 -22.10 1.62
N GLY A 139 -3.57 -22.49 2.55
CA GLY A 139 -2.94 -23.81 2.57
C GLY A 139 -1.65 -23.91 1.75
N GLN A 140 -1.28 -22.86 1.01
CA GLN A 140 0.03 -22.79 0.35
C GLN A 140 1.07 -22.12 1.24
N VAL A 141 2.34 -22.47 1.05
CA VAL A 141 3.46 -21.87 1.78
C VAL A 141 3.81 -20.51 1.17
N PRO A 142 3.85 -19.41 1.92
CA PRO A 142 4.16 -18.09 1.38
C PRO A 142 5.59 -17.92 0.84
N CYS A 143 5.80 -16.93 -0.04
CA CYS A 143 7.08 -16.75 -0.74
C CYS A 143 8.26 -16.48 0.20
N ASN A 144 8.05 -15.74 1.29
CA ASN A 144 9.09 -15.41 2.28
C ASN A 144 9.53 -16.60 3.14
N LEU A 145 8.75 -17.68 3.20
CA LEU A 145 9.07 -18.90 3.96
C LEU A 145 9.66 -20.01 3.09
N ARG A 146 9.81 -19.76 1.79
CA ARG A 146 10.40 -20.71 0.84
C ARG A 146 11.85 -20.36 0.59
N SER A 147 12.63 -21.35 0.19
CA SER A 147 14.00 -21.10 -0.24
C SER A 147 14.28 -21.66 -1.63
N ARG A 148 15.26 -21.05 -2.30
CA ARG A 148 15.85 -21.58 -3.54
C ARG A 148 16.52 -22.93 -3.29
N SER A 149 17.26 -23.04 -2.19
CA SER A 149 18.04 -24.22 -1.84
C SER A 149 17.16 -25.45 -1.62
N ASP A 150 16.07 -25.32 -0.86
CA ASP A 150 15.18 -26.45 -0.59
C ASP A 150 14.54 -26.97 -1.89
N LEU A 151 14.13 -26.07 -2.80
CA LEU A 151 13.60 -26.47 -4.11
C LEU A 151 14.63 -27.23 -4.96
N LEU A 152 15.85 -26.71 -5.05
CA LEU A 152 16.93 -27.31 -5.84
C LEU A 152 17.37 -28.67 -5.26
N LEU A 153 17.40 -28.80 -3.93
CA LEU A 153 17.74 -30.04 -3.21
C LEU A 153 16.56 -31.02 -3.12
N GLY A 154 15.36 -30.62 -3.50
CA GLY A 154 14.14 -31.44 -3.39
C GLY A 154 13.65 -31.64 -1.95
N GLN A 155 13.89 -30.66 -1.08
CA GLN A 155 13.40 -30.61 0.29
C GLN A 155 12.10 -29.80 0.36
N ASP A 156 11.26 -30.08 1.38
CA ASP A 156 9.97 -29.43 1.60
C ASP A 156 9.10 -29.32 0.32
N LEU A 157 9.02 -30.41 -0.45
CA LEU A 157 8.34 -30.41 -1.75
C LEU A 157 6.88 -29.95 -1.68
N SER A 158 6.21 -30.13 -0.53
CA SER A 158 4.87 -29.61 -0.25
C SER A 158 4.74 -28.08 -0.38
N ALA A 159 5.83 -27.33 -0.19
CA ALA A 159 5.84 -25.89 -0.33
C ALA A 159 5.87 -25.42 -1.81
N TYR A 160 6.13 -26.32 -2.75
CA TYR A 160 6.38 -26.02 -4.16
C TYR A 160 5.33 -26.64 -5.08
N SER A 161 5.01 -25.95 -6.17
CA SER A 161 4.13 -26.49 -7.21
C SER A 161 4.89 -27.47 -8.10
N GLU A 162 4.16 -28.40 -8.74
CA GLU A 162 4.74 -29.33 -9.74
C GLU A 162 5.50 -28.60 -10.84
N TYR A 163 5.02 -27.41 -11.26
CA TYR A 163 5.71 -26.58 -12.24
C TYR A 163 7.08 -26.11 -11.76
N GLU A 164 7.19 -25.68 -10.50
CA GLU A 164 8.45 -25.23 -9.91
C GLU A 164 9.43 -26.38 -9.68
N VAL A 165 8.92 -27.61 -9.48
CA VAL A 165 9.74 -28.81 -9.32
C VAL A 165 10.31 -29.32 -10.65
N SER A 166 9.77 -28.87 -11.79
CA SER A 166 10.25 -29.25 -13.11
C SER A 166 11.71 -28.84 -13.37
N ASP A 167 12.43 -29.66 -14.14
CA ASP A 167 13.83 -29.41 -14.50
C ASP A 167 14.00 -28.03 -15.16
N THR A 168 13.07 -27.66 -16.04
CA THR A 168 13.12 -26.36 -16.73
C THR A 168 13.12 -25.15 -15.79
N PHE A 169 12.35 -25.23 -14.69
CA PHE A 169 12.29 -24.14 -13.72
C PHE A 169 13.47 -24.19 -12.76
N LYS A 170 13.88 -25.38 -12.33
CA LYS A 170 15.06 -25.58 -11.49
C LYS A 170 16.34 -25.10 -12.18
N ASP A 171 16.52 -25.36 -13.47
CA ASP A 171 17.67 -24.89 -14.24
C ASP A 171 17.74 -23.36 -14.27
N GLN A 172 16.61 -22.70 -14.52
CA GLN A 172 16.51 -21.24 -14.45
C GLN A 172 16.86 -20.71 -13.05
N LEU A 173 16.26 -21.32 -12.02
CA LEU A 173 16.49 -20.91 -10.64
C LEU A 173 17.94 -21.12 -10.22
N GLN A 174 18.58 -22.20 -10.66
CA GLN A 174 19.98 -22.49 -10.41
C GLN A 174 20.88 -21.42 -11.03
N ASN A 175 20.59 -21.03 -12.29
CA ASN A 175 21.31 -19.95 -12.96
C ASN A 175 21.19 -18.60 -12.23
N SER A 176 19.98 -18.25 -11.75
CA SER A 176 19.76 -17.01 -11.01
C SER A 176 20.27 -17.07 -9.56
N SER A 177 20.57 -18.26 -9.02
CA SER A 177 21.06 -18.44 -7.64
C SER A 177 22.55 -18.14 -7.46
N ALA A 178 23.33 -18.05 -8.55
CA ALA A 178 24.78 -17.83 -8.47
C ALA A 178 25.17 -16.56 -7.69
N GLY A 179 24.40 -15.48 -7.83
CA GLY A 179 24.62 -14.22 -7.11
C GLY A 179 24.37 -14.29 -5.60
N TYR A 180 23.74 -15.35 -5.10
CA TYR A 180 23.32 -15.48 -3.70
C TYR A 180 24.14 -16.53 -2.92
N ALA A 181 25.20 -17.08 -3.52
CA ALA A 181 26.00 -18.16 -2.93
C ALA A 181 26.56 -17.80 -1.54
N THR A 182 27.03 -16.56 -1.34
CA THR A 182 27.58 -16.05 -0.08
C THR A 182 26.53 -15.84 1.01
N LEU A 183 25.24 -15.74 0.66
CA LEU A 183 24.17 -15.59 1.65
C LEU A 183 23.78 -16.93 2.28
N THR A 184 23.94 -18.01 1.53
CA THR A 184 23.65 -19.36 2.01
C THR A 184 24.63 -19.77 3.13
N THR A 185 25.88 -19.33 3.06
CA THR A 185 26.91 -19.63 4.07
C THR A 185 26.73 -18.89 5.38
N CYS A 186 25.94 -17.80 5.42
CA CYS A 186 25.63 -17.06 6.64
C CYS A 186 24.31 -17.47 7.30
N GLY A 187 23.70 -18.60 6.89
CA GLY A 187 22.47 -19.13 7.48
C GLY A 187 21.20 -18.34 7.14
N ARG A 188 21.27 -17.42 6.16
CA ARG A 188 20.11 -16.68 5.69
C ARG A 188 19.36 -17.50 4.65
N SER A 189 18.05 -17.66 4.84
CA SER A 189 17.18 -18.22 3.80
C SER A 189 17.14 -17.27 2.59
N VAL A 190 17.18 -17.86 1.39
CA VAL A 190 17.14 -17.12 0.13
C VAL A 190 15.81 -17.42 -0.58
N PRO A 191 14.75 -16.65 -0.32
CA PRO A 191 13.48 -16.82 -1.02
C PRO A 191 13.57 -16.36 -2.46
N PHE A 192 12.55 -16.70 -3.26
CA PHE A 192 12.42 -16.24 -4.64
C PHE A 192 10.97 -15.84 -4.96
N CYS A 193 10.82 -14.92 -5.91
CA CYS A 193 9.53 -14.52 -6.43
C CYS A 193 9.27 -15.31 -7.70
N PHE A 194 8.27 -16.20 -7.68
CA PHE A 194 7.90 -17.02 -8.84
C PHE A 194 7.72 -16.19 -10.11
N LYS A 195 7.01 -15.06 -10.02
CA LYS A 195 6.78 -14.14 -11.14
C LYS A 195 8.09 -13.65 -11.77
N ALA A 196 9.08 -13.29 -10.96
CA ALA A 196 10.35 -12.77 -11.44
C ALA A 196 11.15 -13.84 -12.20
N GLU A 197 11.26 -15.04 -11.61
CA GLU A 197 11.95 -16.18 -12.24
C GLU A 197 11.24 -16.66 -13.50
N TYR A 198 9.91 -16.71 -13.48
CA TYR A 198 9.10 -17.09 -14.63
C TYR A 198 9.21 -16.09 -15.80
N ASN A 199 9.17 -14.79 -15.50
CA ASN A 199 9.34 -13.76 -16.52
C ASN A 199 10.76 -13.80 -17.12
N ALA A 200 11.78 -14.06 -16.31
CA ALA A 200 13.15 -14.25 -16.79
C ALA A 200 13.27 -15.47 -17.72
N LEU A 201 12.63 -16.59 -17.35
CA LEU A 201 12.57 -17.80 -18.16
C LEU A 201 11.89 -17.56 -19.52
N ARG A 202 10.75 -16.85 -19.52
CA ARG A 202 9.96 -16.58 -20.74
C ARG A 202 10.47 -15.40 -21.55
N LYS A 203 11.37 -14.58 -20.99
CA LYS A 203 11.83 -13.32 -21.57
C LYS A 203 10.67 -12.38 -21.89
N GLU A 204 9.65 -12.39 -21.03
CA GLU A 204 8.42 -11.60 -21.18
C GLU A 204 8.13 -10.87 -19.86
N LYS A 205 7.64 -9.62 -19.95
CA LYS A 205 7.19 -8.87 -18.78
C LYS A 205 5.68 -9.07 -18.59
N ASN A 206 5.29 -9.98 -17.70
CA ASN A 206 3.89 -10.21 -17.34
C ASN A 206 3.66 -10.03 -15.82
N GLN A 207 2.60 -9.33 -15.44
CA GLN A 207 2.26 -9.04 -14.04
C GLN A 207 1.29 -10.06 -13.41
N VAL A 208 0.66 -10.92 -14.23
CA VAL A 208 -0.44 -11.80 -13.79
C VAL A 208 0.05 -13.07 -13.11
N HIS A 209 1.28 -13.52 -13.40
CA HIS A 209 1.85 -14.76 -12.84
C HIS A 209 2.39 -14.60 -11.40
N THR A 210 1.82 -13.70 -10.61
CA THR A 210 2.10 -13.63 -9.17
C THR A 210 1.46 -14.82 -8.45
N ARG A 211 2.16 -15.42 -7.49
CA ARG A 211 1.60 -16.47 -6.63
C ARG A 211 0.69 -15.89 -5.56
N SER A 212 0.96 -14.66 -5.12
CA SER A 212 0.17 -13.99 -4.09
C SER A 212 -1.07 -13.35 -4.69
N LEU A 213 -2.21 -13.57 -4.03
CA LEU A 213 -3.39 -12.72 -4.15
C LEU A 213 -3.04 -11.30 -3.70
N HIS A 214 -3.73 -10.33 -4.27
CA HIS A 214 -3.62 -8.94 -3.82
C HIS A 214 -4.35 -8.74 -2.49
N ALA A 215 -3.98 -7.70 -1.75
CA ALA A 215 -4.55 -7.44 -0.43
C ALA A 215 -6.06 -7.17 -0.50
N GLU A 216 -6.49 -6.38 -1.49
CA GLU A 216 -7.88 -6.02 -1.73
C GLU A 216 -8.69 -7.24 -2.12
N GLU A 217 -8.14 -8.06 -3.03
CA GLU A 217 -8.75 -9.33 -3.43
C GLU A 217 -8.92 -10.27 -2.24
N ASN A 218 -7.88 -10.43 -1.42
CA ASN A 218 -7.96 -11.24 -0.22
C ASN A 218 -9.02 -10.69 0.74
N ALA A 219 -9.09 -9.38 0.95
CA ALA A 219 -10.13 -8.77 1.80
C ALA A 219 -11.55 -9.07 1.28
N PHE A 220 -11.78 -9.02 -0.03
CA PHE A 220 -13.07 -9.38 -0.63
C PHE A 220 -13.38 -10.87 -0.48
N LEU A 221 -12.40 -11.75 -0.71
CA LEU A 221 -12.56 -13.20 -0.54
C LEU A 221 -12.84 -13.57 0.92
N GLN A 222 -12.19 -12.91 1.88
CA GLN A 222 -12.45 -13.13 3.31
C GLN A 222 -13.87 -12.73 3.69
N ALA A 223 -14.36 -11.60 3.17
CA ALA A 223 -15.76 -11.21 3.38
C ALA A 223 -16.73 -12.25 2.83
N ALA A 224 -16.47 -12.76 1.62
CA ALA A 224 -17.29 -13.79 0.99
C ALA A 224 -17.25 -15.12 1.75
N ARG A 225 -16.05 -15.58 2.12
CA ARG A 225 -15.81 -16.86 2.82
C ARG A 225 -16.46 -16.90 4.20
N HIS A 226 -16.43 -15.79 4.93
CA HIS A 226 -16.93 -15.72 6.30
C HIS A 226 -18.36 -15.18 6.41
N HIS A 227 -19.07 -15.06 5.28
CA HIS A 227 -20.45 -14.55 5.24
C HIS A 227 -20.60 -13.19 5.94
N SER A 228 -19.63 -12.28 5.73
CA SER A 228 -19.70 -10.92 6.27
C SER A 228 -20.92 -10.19 5.71
N ALA A 229 -21.39 -9.17 6.46
CA ALA A 229 -22.44 -8.27 5.98
C ALA A 229 -22.07 -7.64 4.62
N THR A 230 -23.09 -7.21 3.88
CA THR A 230 -22.93 -6.63 2.54
C THR A 230 -21.84 -5.56 2.48
N LEU A 231 -21.05 -5.60 1.41
CA LEU A 231 -20.01 -4.60 1.11
C LEU A 231 -20.57 -3.43 0.28
N GLU A 232 -21.80 -3.54 -0.23
CA GLU A 232 -22.42 -2.48 -1.02
C GLU A 232 -22.60 -1.20 -0.19
N GLY A 233 -22.23 -0.06 -0.76
CA GLY A 233 -22.22 1.21 -0.03
C GLY A 233 -20.97 1.40 0.85
N GLY A 234 -20.16 0.36 1.03
CA GLY A 234 -18.99 0.34 1.88
C GLY A 234 -17.78 1.07 1.32
N PHE A 235 -16.68 1.04 2.09
CA PHE A 235 -15.42 1.69 1.74
C PHE A 235 -14.27 0.71 1.73
N LEU A 236 -13.32 0.92 0.82
CA LEU A 236 -12.05 0.20 0.76
C LEU A 236 -10.94 1.11 1.26
N PHE A 237 -10.12 0.63 2.19
CA PHE A 237 -8.87 1.25 2.61
C PHE A 237 -7.74 0.33 2.18
N THR A 238 -6.76 0.82 1.43
CA THR A 238 -5.63 0.01 0.96
C THR A 238 -4.32 0.79 1.04
N THR A 239 -3.22 0.15 1.39
CA THR A 239 -1.92 0.84 1.49
C THR A 239 -1.28 1.12 0.13
N ALA A 240 -1.81 0.54 -0.95
CA ALA A 240 -1.45 0.85 -2.33
C ALA A 240 -2.72 0.88 -3.18
N ALA A 241 -2.82 1.80 -4.14
CA ALA A 241 -4.01 1.90 -4.98
C ALA A 241 -4.28 0.59 -5.76
N PRO A 242 -5.57 0.25 -5.96
CA PRO A 242 -5.95 -1.04 -6.53
C PRO A 242 -5.57 -1.16 -8.00
N CYS A 243 -5.04 -2.32 -8.40
CA CYS A 243 -4.83 -2.66 -9.81
C CYS A 243 -6.15 -2.77 -10.58
N GLU A 244 -6.09 -3.01 -11.89
CA GLU A 244 -7.25 -3.15 -12.76
C GLU A 244 -8.20 -4.27 -12.29
N LEU A 245 -7.66 -5.42 -11.89
CA LEU A 245 -8.48 -6.55 -11.43
C LEU A 245 -9.16 -6.27 -10.08
N CYS A 246 -8.43 -5.67 -9.13
CA CYS A 246 -9.00 -5.29 -7.83
C CYS A 246 -10.00 -4.15 -7.97
N SER A 247 -9.77 -3.22 -8.89
CA SER A 247 -10.69 -2.13 -9.22
C SER A 247 -12.01 -2.65 -9.81
N LYS A 248 -11.97 -3.63 -10.71
CA LYS A 248 -13.18 -4.30 -11.22
C LYS A 248 -13.97 -4.95 -10.09
N LYS A 249 -13.30 -5.64 -9.16
CA LYS A 249 -13.93 -6.30 -8.00
C LYS A 249 -14.55 -5.27 -7.06
N ALA A 250 -13.83 -4.19 -6.71
CA ALA A 250 -14.35 -3.12 -5.87
C ALA A 250 -15.60 -2.47 -6.47
N TYR A 251 -15.59 -2.21 -7.79
CA TYR A 251 -16.74 -1.66 -8.50
C TYR A 251 -17.94 -2.61 -8.47
N GLN A 252 -17.72 -3.90 -8.77
CA GLN A 252 -18.75 -4.94 -8.76
C GLN A 252 -19.40 -5.11 -7.37
N LEU A 253 -18.60 -5.00 -6.31
CA LEU A 253 -19.05 -5.10 -4.92
C LEU A 253 -19.78 -3.84 -4.42
N GLY A 254 -19.89 -2.80 -5.25
CA GLY A 254 -20.61 -1.58 -4.90
C GLY A 254 -19.88 -0.70 -3.87
N ILE A 255 -18.56 -0.81 -3.78
CA ILE A 255 -17.73 0.07 -2.95
C ILE A 255 -17.93 1.52 -3.42
N LYS A 256 -18.17 2.43 -2.48
CA LYS A 256 -18.46 3.84 -2.76
C LYS A 256 -17.26 4.76 -2.64
N ARG A 257 -16.29 4.42 -1.80
CA ARG A 257 -15.07 5.22 -1.61
C ARG A 257 -13.86 4.31 -1.45
N ILE A 258 -12.75 4.72 -2.03
CA ILE A 258 -11.47 4.03 -1.97
C ILE A 258 -10.43 5.00 -1.40
N PHE A 259 -9.95 4.71 -0.20
CA PHE A 259 -8.87 5.43 0.46
C PHE A 259 -7.56 4.69 0.19
N TYR A 260 -6.53 5.40 -0.29
CA TYR A 260 -5.24 4.78 -0.60
C TYR A 260 -4.05 5.66 -0.24
N ILE A 261 -2.90 5.04 0.01
CA ILE A 261 -1.65 5.75 0.37
C ILE A 261 -0.77 5.95 -0.88
N ASP A 262 -0.32 4.84 -1.47
CA ASP A 262 0.59 4.87 -2.62
C ASP A 262 -0.23 4.88 -3.93
N PRO A 263 -0.16 5.94 -4.77
CA PRO A 263 -0.82 5.95 -6.07
C PRO A 263 -0.26 4.83 -6.97
N TYR A 264 -1.13 4.20 -7.75
CA TYR A 264 -0.75 3.08 -8.60
C TYR A 264 -0.54 3.57 -10.04
N PRO A 265 0.59 3.24 -10.69
CA PRO A 265 0.79 3.53 -12.10
C PRO A 265 -0.08 2.59 -12.95
N GLY A 266 -1.07 3.12 -13.65
CA GLY A 266 -1.93 2.32 -14.52
C GLY A 266 -3.19 3.05 -14.98
N ILE A 267 -4.04 2.32 -15.72
CA ILE A 267 -5.30 2.86 -16.27
C ILE A 267 -6.51 2.52 -15.40
N ALA A 268 -6.32 1.87 -14.25
CA ALA A 268 -7.40 1.42 -13.37
C ALA A 268 -8.40 2.54 -13.04
N VAL A 269 -7.90 3.75 -12.78
CA VAL A 269 -8.74 4.92 -12.48
C VAL A 269 -9.55 5.36 -13.70
N SER A 270 -8.86 5.69 -14.80
CA SER A 270 -9.48 6.27 -16.01
C SER A 270 -10.36 5.27 -16.77
N HIS A 271 -9.99 3.99 -16.78
CA HIS A 271 -10.68 2.94 -17.52
C HIS A 271 -11.82 2.28 -16.73
N ILE A 272 -11.64 2.03 -15.43
CA ILE A 272 -12.58 1.22 -14.63
C ILE A 272 -13.33 2.09 -13.63
N LEU A 273 -12.62 2.76 -12.72
CA LEU A 273 -13.26 3.42 -11.58
C LEU A 273 -14.02 4.69 -11.96
N GLN A 274 -13.57 5.40 -13.00
CA GLN A 274 -14.25 6.57 -13.55
C GLN A 274 -15.27 6.25 -14.66
N SER A 275 -15.56 4.96 -14.89
CA SER A 275 -16.55 4.52 -15.87
C SER A 275 -17.92 4.19 -15.26
N GLY A 276 -18.97 4.20 -16.08
CA GLY A 276 -20.34 3.82 -15.68
C GLY A 276 -21.02 4.83 -14.73
N THR A 277 -22.02 4.34 -13.98
CA THR A 277 -22.92 5.17 -13.14
C THR A 277 -22.66 5.08 -11.64
N LYS A 278 -21.97 4.02 -11.16
CA LYS A 278 -21.69 3.79 -9.73
C LYS A 278 -20.22 4.05 -9.38
N ARG A 279 -19.64 5.13 -9.91
CA ARG A 279 -18.21 5.48 -9.77
C ARG A 279 -17.85 5.69 -8.29
N PRO A 280 -16.89 4.93 -7.72
CA PRO A 280 -16.38 5.21 -6.38
C PRO A 280 -15.57 6.51 -6.36
N VAL A 281 -15.60 7.21 -5.22
CA VAL A 281 -14.71 8.36 -4.97
C VAL A 281 -13.35 7.84 -4.53
N LEU A 282 -12.30 8.27 -5.22
CA LEU A 282 -10.91 7.98 -4.85
C LEU A 282 -10.35 9.10 -3.97
N GLU A 283 -9.75 8.74 -2.84
CA GLU A 283 -9.18 9.69 -1.90
C GLU A 283 -7.79 9.24 -1.44
N LEU A 284 -6.79 10.09 -1.68
CA LEU A 284 -5.48 9.97 -1.07
C LEU A 284 -5.62 10.11 0.45
N PHE A 285 -5.03 9.17 1.17
CA PHE A 285 -5.07 9.14 2.63
C PHE A 285 -4.39 10.38 3.22
N SER A 286 -5.05 10.96 4.23
CA SER A 286 -4.49 11.99 5.09
C SER A 286 -4.76 11.62 6.55
N GLY A 287 -3.75 11.80 7.40
CA GLY A 287 -3.80 11.36 8.79
C GLY A 287 -2.49 10.75 9.27
N ALA A 288 -2.50 10.25 10.51
CA ALA A 288 -1.39 9.49 11.07
C ALA A 288 -1.61 7.99 10.93
N ILE A 289 -0.54 7.25 10.62
CA ILE A 289 -0.45 5.79 10.66
C ILE A 289 0.91 5.36 11.24
N GLY A 290 1.18 4.06 11.25
CA GLY A 290 2.46 3.49 11.67
C GLY A 290 2.81 3.88 13.11
N LYS A 291 4.06 4.29 13.33
CA LYS A 291 4.54 4.66 14.67
C LYS A 291 3.91 5.97 15.16
N ALA A 292 3.67 6.92 14.25
CA ALA A 292 3.08 8.21 14.62
C ALA A 292 1.65 8.04 15.17
N PHE A 293 0.83 7.16 14.59
CA PHE A 293 -0.51 6.88 15.10
C PHE A 293 -0.50 6.51 16.59
N HIS A 294 0.32 5.54 16.97
CA HIS A 294 0.41 5.11 18.37
C HIS A 294 0.96 6.21 19.27
N ARG A 295 1.99 6.95 18.83
CA ARG A 295 2.59 8.04 19.61
C ARG A 295 1.65 9.23 19.81
N LEU A 296 0.84 9.55 18.82
CA LEU A 296 -0.07 10.70 18.85
C LEU A 296 -1.36 10.39 19.61
N TYR A 297 -1.88 9.17 19.50
CA TYR A 297 -3.19 8.82 20.03
C TYR A 297 -3.15 8.05 21.35
N SER A 298 -1.98 7.60 21.81
CA SER A 298 -1.84 6.99 23.14
C SER A 298 -1.53 8.08 24.17
N PRO A 299 -2.43 8.36 25.13
CA PRO A 299 -2.13 9.32 26.19
C PRO A 299 -1.01 8.80 27.10
N LEU A 300 -0.19 9.71 27.65
CA LEU A 300 0.92 9.35 28.54
C LEU A 300 0.44 8.75 29.87
N VAL A 301 -0.66 9.30 30.39
CA VAL A 301 -1.41 8.81 31.54
C VAL A 301 -2.90 8.93 31.21
N PRO A 302 -3.79 8.14 31.82
CA PRO A 302 -5.22 8.30 31.61
C PRO A 302 -5.68 9.74 31.91
N LEU A 303 -6.49 10.33 31.03
CA LEU A 303 -6.93 11.72 31.14
C LEU A 303 -7.57 12.03 32.50
N LYS A 304 -8.32 11.07 33.06
CA LYS A 304 -8.91 11.17 34.40
C LYS A 304 -7.83 11.42 35.47
N ASP A 305 -6.72 10.70 35.40
CA ASP A 305 -5.64 10.77 36.40
C ASP A 305 -4.82 12.05 36.23
N GLU A 306 -4.58 12.49 34.99
CA GLU A 306 -3.95 13.78 34.68
C GLU A 306 -4.74 14.95 35.29
N LEU A 307 -6.07 14.97 35.07
CA LEU A 307 -6.94 16.01 35.61
C LEU A 307 -6.97 16.00 37.14
N ASN A 308 -6.97 14.81 37.76
CA ASN A 308 -6.90 14.68 39.21
C ASN A 308 -5.58 15.21 39.80
N ALA A 309 -4.48 15.11 39.06
CA ALA A 309 -3.18 15.61 39.50
C ALA A 309 -3.05 17.13 39.35
N LEU A 310 -3.60 17.71 38.27
CA LEU A 310 -3.55 19.15 37.99
C LEU A 310 -4.58 19.97 38.78
N GLY A 311 -5.69 19.34 39.19
CA GLY A 311 -6.74 20.00 39.96
C GLY A 311 -6.48 20.08 41.47
N ARG A 312 -5.30 19.63 41.93
CA ARG A 312 -4.81 19.79 43.30
C ARG A 312 -3.87 20.97 43.39
#